data_AF-A0A0V0H3Q7-F1
#
_entry.id   AF-A0A0V0H3Q7-F1
#
_cell.length_a   1.000
_cell.length_b   1.000
_cell.length_c   1.000
_cell.angle_alpha   90.00
_cell.angle_beta   90.00
_cell.angle_gamma   90.00
#
_symmetry.space_group_name_H-M   'P 1'
#
loop_
_entity.id
_entity.type
_entity.pdbx_description
1 polymer ?
#
loop_
_entity_poly.entity_id
_entity_poly.type
_entity_poly.pdbx_seq_one_letter_code
_entity_poly.pdbx_strand_id
1 'polypeptide(L)'
;MKRNSFVYVFKFFQLTIMALMTMTLFFRTEMPRDTVDDGGIYAGALFFVVVMIMFNGMSEMAMTIFKLPVFYKQRDLLFFPSWAYAIPSWILKIPVTLVEVGLWVILTYYVIGFDPNITRFLKQFLLLVLVNQMASGLFRFMGAVGRTMGVASTFGAFALLLQFALCGFVLSREDVKGWWIWGYWISPLMYSVNSILVNEFDGNKWKHIAPNGTEPLGVAVVKSRGFFPDA
;
A
#
# COMPACT_ATOMS: atom_id res chain seq x y z
N MET A 1 2.17 22.01 11.32
CA MET A 1 0.91 21.27 11.01
C MET A 1 -0.35 22.16 11.09
N LYS A 2 -0.49 23.07 12.07
CA LYS A 2 -1.66 23.96 12.20
C LYS A 2 -2.07 24.74 10.92
N ARG A 3 -1.12 25.24 10.12
CA ARG A 3 -1.42 26.04 8.90
C ARG A 3 -2.06 25.24 7.75
N ASN A 4 -1.83 23.94 7.67
CA ASN A 4 -2.40 23.07 6.61
C ASN A 4 -3.45 22.10 7.18
N SER A 5 -4.00 22.39 8.37
CA SER A 5 -4.92 21.48 9.08
C SER A 5 -6.11 21.07 8.23
N PHE A 6 -6.64 21.99 7.42
CA PHE A 6 -7.75 21.72 6.50
C PHE A 6 -7.48 20.55 5.54
N VAL A 7 -6.27 20.51 4.95
CA VAL A 7 -5.88 19.44 4.01
C VAL A 7 -5.82 18.08 4.70
N TYR A 8 -5.30 18.04 5.94
CA TYR A 8 -5.25 16.80 6.71
C TYR A 8 -6.65 16.34 7.14
N VAL A 9 -7.49 17.25 7.64
CA VAL A 9 -8.88 16.93 8.01
C VAL A 9 -9.67 16.40 6.82
N PHE A 10 -9.54 17.03 5.65
CA PHE A 10 -10.18 16.54 4.42
C PHE A 10 -9.69 15.14 4.03
N LYS A 11 -8.37 14.90 4.09
CA LYS A 11 -7.81 13.56 3.82
C LYS A 11 -8.32 12.51 4.80
N PHE A 12 -8.41 12.85 6.10
CA PHE A 12 -8.96 11.95 7.10
C PHE A 12 -10.41 11.60 6.79
N PHE A 13 -11.24 12.58 6.44
CA PHE A 13 -12.63 12.35 6.06
C PHE A 13 -12.75 11.49 4.80
N GLN A 14 -11.98 11.81 3.75
CA GLN A 14 -11.92 11.02 2.53
C GLN A 14 -11.52 9.56 2.82
N LEU A 15 -10.49 9.36 3.64
CA LEU A 15 -10.00 8.03 4.00
C LEU A 15 -11.06 7.24 4.79
N THR A 16 -11.80 7.88 5.68
CA THR A 16 -12.93 7.24 6.39
C THR A 16 -14.04 6.82 5.42
N ILE A 17 -14.42 7.66 4.45
CA ILE A 17 -15.44 7.29 3.44
C ILE A 17 -14.96 6.09 2.61
N MET A 18 -13.71 6.11 2.14
CA MET A 18 -13.13 5.00 1.40
C MET A 18 -13.10 3.72 2.24
N ALA A 19 -12.77 3.83 3.53
CA ALA A 19 -12.78 2.70 4.46
C ALA A 19 -14.21 2.13 4.62
N LEU A 20 -15.23 2.98 4.74
CA LEU A 20 -16.65 2.56 4.81
C LEU A 20 -17.10 1.84 3.54
N MET A 21 -16.75 2.35 2.36
CA MET A 21 -17.04 1.66 1.09
C MET A 21 -16.34 0.30 1.03
N THR A 22 -15.09 0.22 1.49
CA THR A 22 -14.32 -1.03 1.53
C THR A 22 -14.98 -2.04 2.46
N MET A 23 -15.41 -1.60 3.64
CA MET A 23 -16.12 -2.42 4.62
C MET A 23 -17.43 -2.98 4.08
N THR A 24 -18.19 -2.18 3.34
CA THR A 24 -19.45 -2.65 2.74
C THR A 24 -19.22 -3.62 1.59
N LEU A 25 -18.11 -3.48 0.85
CA LEU A 25 -17.80 -4.34 -0.29
C LEU A 25 -17.25 -5.70 0.16
N PHE A 26 -16.44 -5.71 1.21
CA PHE A 26 -15.79 -6.89 1.74
C PHE A 26 -16.33 -7.26 3.13
N PHE A 27 -17.64 -7.47 3.22
CA PHE A 27 -18.29 -7.68 4.51
C PHE A 27 -18.15 -9.14 4.99
N ARG A 28 -17.76 -9.33 6.25
CA ARG A 28 -17.42 -10.65 6.83
C ARG A 28 -18.50 -11.72 6.69
N THR A 29 -19.80 -11.39 6.68
CA THR A 29 -20.87 -12.41 6.60
C THR A 29 -20.96 -13.08 5.23
N GLU A 30 -20.45 -12.43 4.18
CA GLU A 30 -20.44 -12.94 2.80
C GLU A 30 -19.06 -13.51 2.41
N MET A 31 -18.18 -13.76 3.40
CA MET A 31 -16.84 -14.29 3.18
C MET A 31 -16.64 -15.67 3.85
N PRO A 32 -17.09 -16.75 3.20
CA PRO A 32 -16.73 -18.11 3.60
C PRO A 32 -15.21 -18.34 3.49
N ARG A 33 -14.68 -19.40 4.11
CA ARG A 33 -13.24 -19.73 4.08
C ARG A 33 -12.97 -21.17 3.62
N ASP A 34 -13.95 -21.80 3.00
CA ASP A 34 -13.93 -23.25 2.82
C ASP A 34 -13.24 -23.65 1.51
N THR A 35 -13.19 -22.74 0.53
CA THR A 35 -12.72 -23.01 -0.83
C THR A 35 -11.54 -22.11 -1.24
N VAL A 36 -10.74 -22.57 -2.22
CA VAL A 36 -9.67 -21.77 -2.84
C VAL A 36 -10.21 -20.48 -3.49
N ASP A 37 -11.42 -20.54 -4.04
CA ASP A 37 -12.11 -19.37 -4.62
C ASP A 37 -12.38 -18.30 -3.57
N ASP A 38 -12.78 -18.71 -2.37
CA ASP A 38 -12.99 -17.80 -1.23
C ASP A 38 -11.67 -17.15 -0.77
N GLY A 39 -10.58 -17.94 -0.78
CA GLY A 39 -9.22 -17.43 -0.60
C GLY A 39 -8.86 -16.37 -1.65
N GLY A 40 -9.32 -16.53 -2.89
CA GLY A 40 -9.18 -15.53 -3.95
C GLY A 40 -9.85 -14.19 -3.63
N ILE A 41 -11.03 -14.22 -3.00
CA ILE A 41 -11.76 -13.01 -2.57
C ILE A 41 -10.99 -12.30 -1.44
N TYR A 42 -10.49 -13.05 -0.46
CA TYR A 42 -9.64 -12.51 0.61
C TYR A 42 -8.33 -11.91 0.07
N ALA A 43 -7.68 -12.57 -0.89
CA ALA A 43 -6.49 -12.06 -1.55
C ALA A 43 -6.78 -10.74 -2.30
N GLY A 44 -7.95 -10.65 -2.96
CA GLY A 44 -8.43 -9.42 -3.59
C GLY A 44 -8.67 -8.29 -2.60
N ALA A 45 -9.26 -8.59 -1.44
CA ALA A 45 -9.47 -7.61 -0.36
C ALA A 45 -8.13 -7.07 0.18
N LEU A 46 -7.14 -7.95 0.40
CA LEU A 46 -5.80 -7.55 0.84
C LEU A 46 -5.08 -6.69 -0.20
N PHE A 47 -5.15 -7.08 -1.49
CA PHE A 47 -4.62 -6.28 -2.58
C PHE A 47 -5.26 -4.89 -2.62
N PHE A 48 -6.58 -4.82 -2.49
CA PHE A 48 -7.32 -3.56 -2.46
C PHE A 48 -6.88 -2.64 -1.32
N VAL A 49 -6.65 -3.19 -0.12
CA VAL A 49 -6.13 -2.45 1.03
C VAL A 49 -4.76 -1.84 0.75
N VAL A 50 -3.82 -2.63 0.18
CA VAL A 50 -2.48 -2.13 -0.18
C VAL A 50 -2.57 -1.03 -1.23
N VAL A 51 -3.39 -1.25 -2.26
CA VAL A 51 -3.60 -0.29 -3.35
C VAL A 51 -4.19 1.03 -2.83
N MET A 52 -5.21 0.98 -1.98
CA MET A 52 -5.81 2.20 -1.43
C MET A 52 -4.82 3.06 -0.65
N ILE A 53 -3.93 2.42 0.12
CA ILE A 53 -2.87 3.12 0.85
C ILE A 53 -1.82 3.70 -0.10
N MET A 54 -1.48 2.99 -1.18
CA MET A 54 -0.61 3.50 -2.24
C MET A 54 -1.19 4.75 -2.92
N PHE A 55 -2.49 4.73 -3.26
CA PHE A 55 -3.21 5.86 -3.85
C PHE A 55 -3.21 7.09 -2.94
N ASN A 56 -3.32 6.92 -1.63
CA ASN A 56 -3.27 8.03 -0.68
C ASN A 56 -1.96 8.83 -0.80
N GLY A 57 -0.85 8.16 -1.10
CA GLY A 57 0.46 8.77 -1.33
C GLY A 57 0.50 9.80 -2.47
N MET A 58 -0.38 9.73 -3.47
CA MET A 58 -0.40 10.70 -4.59
C MET A 58 -0.62 12.15 -4.10
N SER A 59 -1.33 12.30 -3.00
CA SER A 59 -1.59 13.60 -2.41
C SER A 59 -0.32 14.32 -1.90
N GLU A 60 0.78 13.59 -1.67
CA GLU A 60 2.08 14.16 -1.31
C GLU A 60 2.78 14.82 -2.49
N MET A 61 2.52 14.38 -3.72
CA MET A 61 3.07 14.97 -4.94
C MET A 61 2.66 16.44 -5.05
N ALA A 62 1.36 16.71 -4.95
CA ALA A 62 0.85 18.07 -5.07
C ALA A 62 1.43 18.99 -3.99
N MET A 63 1.47 18.51 -2.73
CA MET A 63 2.05 19.27 -1.62
C MET A 63 3.56 19.54 -1.80
N THR A 64 4.28 18.65 -2.47
CA THR A 64 5.70 18.84 -2.76
C THR A 64 5.89 19.96 -3.78
N ILE A 65 5.13 19.93 -4.87
CA ILE A 65 5.19 20.95 -5.93
C ILE A 65 4.89 22.34 -5.37
N PHE A 66 3.89 22.48 -4.50
CA PHE A 66 3.59 23.76 -3.84
C PHE A 66 4.73 24.30 -2.98
N LYS A 67 5.59 23.43 -2.44
CA LYS A 67 6.73 23.83 -1.60
C LYS A 67 8.00 24.12 -2.39
N LEU A 68 8.11 23.62 -3.64
CA LEU A 68 9.30 23.77 -4.47
C LEU A 68 9.75 25.23 -4.68
N PRO A 69 8.87 26.22 -4.96
CA PRO A 69 9.31 27.60 -5.16
C PRO A 69 9.99 28.20 -3.94
N VAL A 70 9.46 27.89 -2.75
CA VAL A 70 10.04 28.34 -1.47
C VAL A 70 11.38 27.66 -1.24
N PHE A 71 11.48 26.36 -1.51
CA PHE A 71 12.71 25.60 -1.39
C PHE A 71 13.81 26.12 -2.33
N TYR A 72 13.49 26.37 -3.60
CA TYR A 72 14.46 26.92 -4.55
C TYR A 72 14.95 28.30 -4.12
N LYS A 73 14.06 29.18 -3.66
CA LYS A 73 14.46 30.48 -3.11
C LYS A 73 15.41 30.35 -1.92
N GLN A 74 15.17 29.40 -1.01
CA GLN A 74 16.04 29.18 0.15
C GLN A 74 17.40 28.58 -0.21
N ARG A 75 17.42 27.68 -1.19
CA ARG A 75 18.64 27.07 -1.73
C ARG A 75 19.51 28.10 -2.46
N ASP A 76 18.89 28.95 -3.28
CA ASP A 76 19.61 29.96 -4.07
C ASP A 76 20.22 31.05 -3.17
N LEU A 77 19.65 31.26 -1.97
CA LEU A 77 20.21 32.10 -0.90
C LEU A 77 21.21 31.35 0.01
N LEU A 78 21.59 30.11 -0.34
CA LEU A 78 22.56 29.27 0.36
C LEU A 78 22.25 29.03 1.86
N PHE A 79 20.98 29.11 2.28
CA PHE A 79 20.61 28.96 3.68
C PHE A 79 20.90 27.56 4.25
N PHE A 80 20.60 26.51 3.47
CA PHE A 80 20.83 25.12 3.89
C PHE A 80 20.93 24.16 2.70
N PRO A 81 21.64 23.02 2.85
CA PRO A 81 21.71 21.98 1.84
C PRO A 81 20.37 21.23 1.70
N SER A 82 20.12 20.64 0.54
CA SER A 82 18.84 19.97 0.20
C SER A 82 18.42 18.87 1.18
N TRP A 83 19.38 18.13 1.76
CA TRP A 83 19.09 17.06 2.73
C TRP A 83 18.55 17.60 4.06
N ALA A 84 18.98 18.81 4.48
CA ALA A 84 18.52 19.46 5.70
C ALA A 84 17.06 19.93 5.59
N TYR A 85 16.52 20.04 4.37
CA TYR A 85 15.10 20.24 4.12
C TYR A 85 14.33 18.92 4.05
N ALA A 86 14.87 17.94 3.31
CA ALA A 86 14.20 16.68 3.04
C ALA A 86 14.00 15.83 4.30
N ILE A 87 15.03 15.65 5.12
CA ILE A 87 15.00 14.73 6.28
C ILE A 87 13.97 15.18 7.34
N PRO A 88 13.96 16.45 7.81
CA PRO A 88 12.95 16.88 8.79
C PRO A 88 11.53 16.81 8.23
N SER A 89 11.34 17.12 6.95
CA SER A 89 10.02 17.03 6.32
C SER A 89 9.49 15.59 6.25
N TRP A 90 10.39 14.62 6.09
CA TRP A 90 10.06 13.20 6.11
C TRP A 90 9.75 12.72 7.53
N ILE A 91 10.59 13.04 8.52
CA ILE A 91 10.39 12.65 9.92
C ILE A 91 9.06 13.19 10.46
N LEU A 92 8.73 14.45 10.16
CA LEU A 92 7.47 15.06 10.59
C LEU A 92 6.23 14.41 9.96
N LYS A 93 6.39 13.66 8.86
CA LYS A 93 5.29 12.96 8.21
C LYS A 93 5.03 11.59 8.84
N ILE A 94 6.03 10.94 9.44
CA ILE A 94 5.88 9.58 10.02
C ILE A 94 4.71 9.50 11.03
N PRO A 95 4.57 10.41 12.02
CA PRO A 95 3.45 10.37 12.95
C PRO A 95 2.09 10.51 12.27
N VAL A 96 2.00 11.34 11.22
CA VAL A 96 0.76 11.53 10.47
C VAL A 96 0.37 10.25 9.74
N THR A 97 1.34 9.57 9.12
CA THR A 97 1.07 8.30 8.41
C THR A 97 0.67 7.18 9.37
N LEU A 98 1.19 7.16 10.60
CA LEU A 98 0.79 6.18 11.60
C LEU A 98 -0.69 6.34 11.97
N VAL A 99 -1.18 7.58 12.08
CA VAL A 99 -2.59 7.85 12.38
C VAL A 99 -3.48 7.58 11.17
N GLU A 100 -3.06 7.97 9.96
CA GLU A 100 -3.80 7.71 8.71
C GLU A 100 -3.96 6.20 8.45
N VAL A 101 -2.86 5.43 8.52
CA VAL A 101 -2.90 3.97 8.34
C VAL A 101 -3.57 3.28 9.53
N GLY A 102 -3.38 3.78 10.76
CA GLY A 102 -4.00 3.20 11.95
C GLY A 102 -5.51 3.27 11.89
N LEU A 103 -6.05 4.42 11.47
CA LEU A 103 -7.48 4.58 11.26
C LEU A 103 -8.00 3.63 10.17
N TRP A 104 -7.28 3.50 9.04
CA TRP A 104 -7.64 2.56 7.98
C TRP A 104 -7.72 1.11 8.48
N VAL A 105 -6.68 0.66 9.19
CA VAL A 105 -6.56 -0.73 9.66
C VAL A 105 -7.58 -1.02 10.74
N ILE A 106 -7.75 -0.16 11.74
CA ILE A 106 -8.73 -0.36 12.82
C ILE A 106 -10.15 -0.52 12.25
N LEU A 107 -10.50 0.30 11.26
CA LEU A 107 -11.81 0.27 10.64
C LEU A 107 -12.02 -0.96 9.75
N THR A 108 -11.06 -1.28 8.88
CA THR A 108 -11.25 -2.33 7.86
C THR A 108 -10.97 -3.74 8.38
N TYR A 109 -10.01 -3.91 9.31
CA TYR A 109 -9.46 -5.22 9.65
C TYR A 109 -10.49 -6.18 10.27
N TYR A 110 -11.21 -5.70 11.29
CA TYR A 110 -12.19 -6.52 12.00
C TYR A 110 -13.49 -6.72 11.21
N VAL A 111 -13.83 -5.77 10.34
CA VAL A 111 -15.07 -5.80 9.55
C VAL A 111 -14.96 -6.73 8.35
N ILE A 112 -13.78 -6.82 7.73
CA ILE A 112 -13.49 -7.82 6.69
C ILE A 112 -13.34 -9.22 7.30
N GLY A 113 -12.94 -9.28 8.57
CA GLY A 113 -12.86 -10.53 9.31
C GLY A 113 -11.53 -11.27 9.10
N PHE A 114 -10.42 -10.55 9.02
CA PHE A 114 -9.08 -11.16 9.03
C PHE A 114 -8.81 -11.94 10.33
N ASP A 115 -7.67 -12.63 10.43
CA ASP A 115 -7.31 -13.39 11.64
C ASP A 115 -7.19 -12.45 12.87
N PRO A 116 -7.93 -12.66 13.97
CA PRO A 116 -7.97 -11.75 15.12
C PRO A 116 -6.67 -11.75 15.96
N ASN A 117 -5.62 -12.47 15.56
CA ASN A 117 -4.36 -12.47 16.27
C ASN A 117 -3.68 -11.09 16.26
N ILE A 118 -3.40 -10.56 17.46
CA ILE A 118 -2.75 -9.24 17.68
C ILE A 118 -1.39 -9.15 16.95
N THR A 119 -0.64 -10.25 16.88
CA THR A 119 0.66 -10.27 16.20
C THR A 119 0.50 -10.05 14.69
N ARG A 120 -0.51 -10.66 14.07
CA ARG A 120 -0.80 -10.52 12.62
C ARG A 120 -1.35 -9.13 12.31
N PHE A 121 -2.19 -8.60 13.19
CA PHE A 121 -2.67 -7.21 13.12
C PHE A 121 -1.50 -6.22 13.14
N LEU A 122 -0.56 -6.37 14.07
CA LEU A 122 0.59 -5.47 14.18
C LEU A 122 1.53 -5.58 12.97
N LYS A 123 1.77 -6.80 12.47
CA LYS A 123 2.55 -7.04 11.26
C LYS A 123 1.91 -6.35 10.04
N GLN A 124 0.60 -6.52 9.85
CA GLN A 124 -0.14 -5.87 8.76
C GLN A 124 -0.13 -4.35 8.90
N PHE A 125 -0.35 -3.82 10.11
CA PHE A 125 -0.26 -2.39 10.37
C PHE A 125 1.12 -1.82 10.00
N LEU A 126 2.20 -2.46 10.45
CA LEU A 126 3.57 -2.03 10.15
C LEU A 126 3.86 -2.09 8.64
N LEU A 127 3.47 -3.18 7.98
CA LEU A 127 3.61 -3.32 6.52
C LEU A 127 2.92 -2.17 5.78
N LEU A 128 1.69 -1.85 6.15
CA LEU A 128 0.93 -0.78 5.51
C LEU A 128 1.50 0.62 5.78
N VAL A 129 2.11 0.85 6.94
CA VAL A 129 2.86 2.08 7.22
C VAL A 129 4.07 2.17 6.29
N LEU A 130 4.81 1.09 6.09
CA LEU A 130 5.96 1.05 5.18
C LEU A 130 5.53 1.28 3.73
N VAL A 131 4.42 0.69 3.29
CA VAL A 131 3.82 0.96 1.97
C VAL A 131 3.50 2.45 1.81
N ASN A 132 2.88 3.07 2.81
CA ASN A 132 2.54 4.49 2.74
C ASN A 132 3.78 5.39 2.68
N GLN A 133 4.85 5.04 3.42
CA GLN A 133 6.12 5.76 3.38
C GLN A 133 6.81 5.61 2.02
N MET A 134 6.81 4.41 1.45
CA MET A 134 7.33 4.14 0.12
C MET A 134 6.55 4.93 -0.95
N ALA A 135 5.22 4.88 -0.91
CA ALA A 135 4.34 5.62 -1.81
C ALA A 135 4.62 7.13 -1.71
N SER A 136 4.67 7.66 -0.49
CA SER A 136 4.98 9.07 -0.22
C SER A 136 6.35 9.46 -0.77
N GLY A 137 7.37 8.61 -0.61
CA GLY A 137 8.71 8.82 -1.16
C GLY A 137 8.72 8.87 -2.69
N LEU A 138 8.05 7.90 -3.32
CA LEU A 138 7.91 7.83 -4.78
C LEU A 138 7.23 9.10 -5.33
N PHE A 139 6.09 9.49 -4.77
CA PHE A 139 5.34 10.65 -5.25
C PHE A 139 6.02 11.99 -4.95
N ARG A 140 6.81 12.08 -3.88
CA ARG A 140 7.69 13.24 -3.63
C ARG A 140 8.80 13.33 -4.66
N PHE A 141 9.42 12.21 -5.02
CA PHE A 141 10.43 12.15 -6.06
C PHE A 141 9.85 12.61 -7.41
N MET A 142 8.68 12.09 -7.80
CA MET A 142 7.99 12.51 -9.03
C MET A 142 7.63 14.00 -9.01
N GLY A 143 7.14 14.52 -7.87
CA GLY A 143 6.86 15.94 -7.70
C GLY A 143 8.10 16.82 -7.84
N ALA A 144 9.24 16.39 -7.27
CA ALA A 144 10.50 17.11 -7.35
C ALA A 144 11.10 17.14 -8.77
N VAL A 145 10.99 16.03 -9.51
CA VAL A 145 11.46 15.91 -10.90
C VAL A 145 10.54 16.65 -11.85
N GLY A 146 9.22 16.49 -11.72
CA GLY A 146 8.23 17.06 -12.64
C GLY A 146 8.12 18.58 -12.55
N ARG A 147 8.35 19.18 -11.36
CA ARG A 147 8.34 20.63 -11.03
C ARG A 147 7.04 21.39 -11.32
N THR A 148 6.17 20.85 -12.17
CA THR A 148 4.85 21.37 -12.56
C THR A 148 3.81 20.28 -12.33
N MET A 149 2.57 20.69 -12.01
CA MET A 149 1.51 19.73 -11.69
C MET A 149 1.20 18.79 -12.84
N GLY A 150 1.13 19.31 -14.08
CA GLY A 150 0.79 18.51 -15.26
C GLY A 150 1.82 17.42 -15.54
N VAL A 151 3.11 17.78 -15.55
CA VAL A 151 4.18 16.81 -15.82
C VAL A 151 4.27 15.79 -14.68
N ALA A 152 4.27 16.25 -13.43
CA ALA A 152 4.38 15.36 -12.27
C ALA A 152 3.20 14.37 -12.19
N SER A 153 1.98 14.80 -12.51
CA SER A 153 0.81 13.90 -12.47
C SER A 153 0.84 12.85 -13.56
N THR A 154 1.25 13.19 -14.79
CA THR A 154 1.40 12.21 -15.87
C THR A 154 2.44 11.16 -15.52
N PHE A 155 3.63 11.58 -15.08
CA PHE A 155 4.67 10.64 -14.69
C PHE A 155 4.32 9.87 -13.41
N GLY A 156 3.61 10.48 -12.46
CA GLY A 156 3.11 9.82 -11.26
C GLY A 156 2.08 8.73 -11.56
N ALA A 157 1.15 8.99 -12.49
CA ALA A 157 0.19 7.99 -12.95
C ALA A 157 0.88 6.83 -13.67
N PHE A 158 1.88 7.12 -14.50
CA PHE A 158 2.69 6.08 -15.16
C PHE A 158 3.47 5.23 -14.16
N ALA A 159 4.08 5.85 -13.15
CA ALA A 159 4.79 5.14 -12.08
C ALA A 159 3.84 4.24 -11.27
N LEU A 160 2.63 4.71 -10.96
CA LEU A 160 1.60 3.92 -10.29
C LEU A 160 1.15 2.73 -11.15
N LEU A 161 0.94 2.94 -12.44
CA LEU A 161 0.60 1.86 -13.39
C LEU A 161 1.70 0.79 -13.46
N LEU A 162 2.97 1.20 -13.51
CA LEU A 162 4.10 0.28 -13.46
C LEU A 162 4.12 -0.53 -12.16
N GLN A 163 3.89 0.09 -11.01
CA GLN A 163 3.83 -0.61 -9.73
C GLN A 163 2.70 -1.64 -9.71
N PHE A 164 1.53 -1.32 -10.29
CA PHE A 164 0.39 -2.25 -10.36
C PHE A 164 0.63 -3.41 -11.31
N ALA A 165 1.22 -3.15 -12.48
CA ALA A 165 1.58 -4.21 -13.42
C ALA A 165 2.62 -5.17 -12.81
N LEU A 166 3.56 -4.65 -12.02
CA LEU A 166 4.68 -5.41 -11.48
C LEU A 166 4.44 -5.97 -10.07
N CYS A 167 3.24 -5.85 -9.49
CA CYS A 167 2.96 -6.31 -8.13
C CYS A 167 2.76 -7.83 -8.00
N GLY A 168 2.60 -8.55 -9.11
CA GLY A 168 2.34 -10.00 -9.12
C GLY A 168 0.87 -10.40 -9.00
N PHE A 169 -0.01 -9.48 -8.59
CA PHE A 169 -1.45 -9.79 -8.43
C PHE A 169 -2.24 -9.63 -9.74
N VAL A 170 -1.94 -8.58 -10.51
CA VAL A 170 -2.61 -8.30 -11.79
C VAL A 170 -1.99 -9.09 -12.94
N LEU A 171 -0.66 -9.15 -12.96
CA LEU A 171 0.12 -9.97 -13.89
C LEU A 171 0.88 -11.00 -13.07
N SER A 172 0.61 -12.29 -13.32
CA SER A 172 1.34 -13.36 -12.65
C SER A 172 2.82 -13.29 -13.02
N ARG A 173 3.69 -13.60 -12.06
CA ARG A 173 5.14 -13.63 -12.26
C ARG A 173 5.54 -14.57 -13.42
N GLU A 174 4.84 -15.68 -13.57
CA GLU A 174 5.14 -16.70 -14.60
C GLU A 174 4.86 -16.20 -16.02
N ASP A 175 3.94 -15.25 -16.16
CA ASP A 175 3.58 -14.63 -17.44
C ASP A 175 4.53 -13.47 -17.82
N VAL A 176 5.39 -13.03 -16.90
CA VAL A 176 6.37 -11.97 -17.16
C VAL A 176 7.52 -12.55 -17.99
N LYS A 177 7.71 -12.01 -19.20
CA LYS A 177 8.85 -12.39 -20.05
C LYS A 177 10.18 -12.26 -19.29
N GLY A 178 11.06 -13.24 -19.44
CA GLY A 178 12.31 -13.33 -18.67
C GLY A 178 13.21 -12.08 -18.74
N TRP A 179 13.21 -11.34 -19.85
CA TRP A 179 13.97 -10.09 -19.99
C TRP A 179 13.39 -8.91 -19.20
N TRP A 180 12.13 -8.98 -18.76
CA TRP A 180 11.44 -7.93 -18.00
C TRP A 180 11.23 -8.28 -16.52
N ILE A 181 11.63 -9.48 -16.09
CA ILE A 181 11.42 -9.96 -14.72
C ILE A 181 12.13 -9.13 -13.66
N TRP A 182 13.20 -8.42 -14.02
CA TRP A 182 13.88 -7.49 -13.11
C TRP A 182 12.94 -6.40 -12.59
N GLY A 183 11.95 -5.97 -13.39
CA GLY A 183 10.96 -4.98 -12.96
C GLY A 183 10.11 -5.48 -11.79
N TYR A 184 9.77 -6.78 -11.80
CA TYR A 184 9.05 -7.43 -10.72
C TYR A 184 9.88 -7.40 -9.41
N TRP A 185 11.17 -7.73 -9.49
CA TRP A 185 12.07 -7.75 -8.33
C TRP A 185 12.42 -6.36 -7.77
N ILE A 186 12.37 -5.31 -8.58
CA ILE A 186 12.59 -3.93 -8.12
C ILE A 186 11.31 -3.34 -7.52
N SER A 187 10.13 -3.86 -7.88
CA SER A 187 8.84 -3.32 -7.44
C SER A 187 8.63 -3.48 -5.94
N PRO A 188 8.62 -2.39 -5.14
CA PRO A 188 8.29 -2.49 -3.71
C PRO A 188 6.86 -2.98 -3.47
N LEU A 189 5.94 -2.77 -4.42
CA LEU A 189 4.56 -3.22 -4.29
C LEU A 189 4.44 -4.74 -4.35
N MET A 190 5.32 -5.43 -5.09
CA MET A 190 5.40 -6.89 -5.14
C MET A 190 5.67 -7.48 -3.76
N TYR A 191 6.70 -6.99 -3.07
CA TYR A 191 7.02 -7.44 -1.70
C TYR A 191 5.89 -7.13 -0.73
N SER A 192 5.26 -5.97 -0.86
CA SER A 192 4.16 -5.55 0.00
C SER A 192 2.95 -6.48 -0.12
N VAL A 193 2.55 -6.81 -1.35
CA VAL A 193 1.44 -7.73 -1.62
C VAL A 193 1.81 -9.15 -1.21
N ASN A 194 3.03 -9.61 -1.47
CA ASN A 194 3.46 -10.94 -1.04
C ASN A 194 3.43 -11.08 0.50
N SER A 195 4.01 -10.11 1.23
CA SER A 195 4.06 -10.14 2.69
C SER A 195 2.67 -10.05 3.33
N ILE A 196 1.74 -9.26 2.78
CA ILE A 196 0.40 -9.16 3.35
C ILE A 196 -0.41 -10.44 3.12
N LEU A 197 -0.24 -11.09 1.96
CA LEU A 197 -0.89 -12.36 1.65
C LEU A 197 -0.35 -13.46 2.57
N VAL A 198 0.96 -13.62 2.68
CA VAL A 198 1.58 -14.61 3.58
C VAL A 198 1.16 -14.37 5.03
N ASN A 199 1.12 -13.12 5.48
CA ASN A 199 0.70 -12.81 6.85
C ASN A 199 -0.75 -13.21 7.16
N GLU A 200 -1.67 -13.19 6.20
CA GLU A 200 -3.06 -13.64 6.41
C GLU A 200 -3.20 -15.15 6.21
N PHE A 201 -2.65 -15.70 5.13
CA PHE A 201 -2.82 -17.11 4.76
C PHE A 201 -2.02 -18.10 5.62
N ASP A 202 -1.00 -17.64 6.35
CA ASP A 202 -0.37 -18.43 7.42
C ASP A 202 -1.24 -18.47 8.72
N GLY A 203 -2.37 -17.74 8.73
CA GLY A 203 -3.34 -17.70 9.83
C GLY A 203 -3.87 -19.08 10.24
N ASN A 204 -4.17 -19.26 11.53
CA ASN A 204 -4.67 -20.54 12.03
C ASN A 204 -6.01 -20.93 11.40
N LYS A 205 -6.77 -19.93 10.93
CA LYS A 205 -8.02 -20.11 10.19
C LYS A 205 -7.85 -20.69 8.78
N TRP A 206 -6.65 -20.63 8.21
CA TRP A 206 -6.35 -21.10 6.84
C TRP A 206 -5.56 -22.42 6.82
N LYS A 207 -5.29 -23.00 8.00
CA LYS A 207 -4.53 -24.25 8.17
C LYS A 207 -5.33 -25.52 7.93
N HIS A 208 -6.63 -25.42 7.65
CA HIS A 208 -7.40 -26.59 7.26
C HIS A 208 -7.11 -26.96 5.80
N ILE A 209 -7.35 -28.23 5.49
CA ILE A 209 -7.12 -28.79 4.17
C ILE A 209 -8.39 -28.61 3.35
N ALA A 210 -8.26 -28.13 2.12
CA ALA A 210 -9.38 -28.02 1.19
C ALA A 210 -9.93 -29.43 0.85
N PRO A 211 -11.21 -29.58 0.47
CA PRO A 211 -11.83 -30.89 0.21
C PRO A 211 -11.07 -31.79 -0.80
N ASN A 212 -10.25 -31.20 -1.69
CA ASN A 212 -9.47 -31.89 -2.72
C ASN A 212 -7.94 -31.61 -2.66
N GLY A 213 -7.42 -31.07 -1.55
CA GLY A 213 -6.01 -30.66 -1.43
C GLY A 213 -5.16 -31.56 -0.52
N THR A 214 -3.85 -31.60 -0.73
CA THR A 214 -2.86 -32.23 0.17
C THR A 214 -2.07 -31.21 1.00
N GLU A 215 -2.16 -29.92 0.65
CA GLU A 215 -1.49 -28.79 1.31
C GLU A 215 -2.49 -27.93 2.11
N PRO A 216 -2.04 -27.15 3.12
CA PRO A 216 -2.89 -26.19 3.82
C PRO A 216 -3.52 -25.20 2.85
N LEU A 217 -4.81 -24.87 3.04
CA LEU A 217 -5.56 -24.00 2.11
C LEU A 217 -4.84 -22.66 1.86
N GLY A 218 -4.25 -22.07 2.90
CA GLY A 218 -3.49 -20.83 2.76
C GLY A 218 -2.29 -20.93 1.81
N VAL A 219 -1.54 -22.05 1.86
CA VAL A 219 -0.39 -22.29 0.97
C VAL A 219 -0.86 -22.51 -0.47
N ALA A 220 -1.95 -23.26 -0.65
CA ALA A 220 -2.55 -23.50 -1.95
C ALA A 220 -3.05 -22.20 -2.61
N VAL A 221 -3.64 -21.28 -1.84
CA VAL A 221 -4.11 -19.98 -2.35
C VAL A 221 -2.93 -19.08 -2.74
N VAL A 222 -1.88 -19.01 -1.93
CA VAL A 222 -0.69 -18.20 -2.24
C VAL A 222 0.03 -18.73 -3.49
N LYS A 223 0.20 -20.05 -3.58
CA LYS A 223 0.88 -20.73 -4.70
C LYS A 223 0.08 -20.66 -6.00
N SER A 224 -1.25 -20.82 -5.94
CA SER A 224 -2.12 -20.69 -7.13
C SER A 224 -2.08 -19.29 -7.75
N ARG A 225 -1.70 -18.27 -6.97
CA ARG A 225 -1.51 -16.89 -7.42
C ARG A 225 -0.07 -16.54 -7.78
N GLY A 226 0.85 -17.51 -7.76
CA GLY A 226 2.26 -17.32 -8.13
C GLY A 226 3.09 -16.54 -7.11
N PHE A 227 2.61 -16.43 -5.87
CA PHE A 227 3.30 -15.76 -4.75
C PHE A 227 4.15 -16.76 -3.93
N PHE A 228 5.08 -16.24 -3.13
CA PHE A 228 6.01 -17.08 -2.36
C PHE A 228 5.41 -17.41 -0.98
N PRO A 229 5.10 -18.68 -0.68
CA PRO A 229 4.49 -19.06 0.59
C PRO A 229 5.45 -18.99 1.79
N ASP A 230 6.77 -19.10 1.56
CA ASP A 230 7.80 -19.17 2.61
C ASP A 230 8.56 -17.85 2.84
N ALA A 231 8.04 -16.72 2.33
CA ALA A 231 8.72 -15.42 2.30
C ALA A 231 8.54 -14.55 3.56
#